data_AF-A0AAV5HJ81-F1
#
_entry.id   AF-A0AAV5HJ81-F1
#
_cell.length_a   1.000
_cell.length_b   1.000
_cell.length_c   1.000
_cell.angle_alpha   90.00
_cell.angle_beta   90.00
_cell.angle_gamma   90.00
#
_symmetry.space_group_name_H-M   'P 1'
#
loop_
_entity.id
_entity.type
_entity.pdbx_description
1 polymer ?
#
loop_
_entity_poly.entity_id
_entity_poly.type
_entity_poly.pdbx_seq_one_letter_code
_entity_poly.pdbx_strand_id
1 'polypeptide(L)'
;MTPLGFAASEGETELIKCLLNAGADPNVTNTLGITPVEQAALSGNRRGVLILFPETSPVPTVSEWSVFGLFKHVCADGAREEKKRKSLELFLPQSQMERRSSTKRGYFGAIQWYTEAIFINPTDAAVLSNQSLCWSRMNEGELALEDAQACIALRPDWPKVFYYRAGSAWMVLNKFEKAADAFYHGWKMDRKNKEIERAFR
;
A
#
# COMPACT_ATOMS: atom_id res chain seq x y z
N MET A 1 -6.30 -19.79 -6.96
CA MET A 1 -4.96 -20.09 -6.43
C MET A 1 -4.77 -21.60 -6.54
N THR A 2 -3.71 -22.07 -7.22
CA THR A 2 -3.43 -23.51 -7.42
C THR A 2 -2.44 -24.02 -6.36
N PRO A 3 -2.43 -25.33 -6.04
CA PRO A 3 -1.43 -25.90 -5.12
C PRO A 3 0.01 -25.63 -5.56
N LEU A 4 0.28 -25.75 -6.86
CA LEU A 4 1.59 -25.45 -7.45
C LEU A 4 1.93 -23.96 -7.36
N GLY A 5 0.96 -23.07 -7.63
CA GLY A 5 1.15 -21.62 -7.48
C GLY A 5 1.39 -21.19 -6.04
N PHE A 6 0.77 -21.85 -5.06
CA PHE A 6 1.04 -21.63 -3.65
C PHE A 6 2.47 -22.06 -3.27
N ALA A 7 2.88 -23.28 -3.64
CA ALA A 7 4.24 -23.75 -3.41
C ALA A 7 5.30 -22.86 -4.07
N ALA A 8 5.01 -22.37 -5.28
CA ALA A 8 5.82 -21.41 -6.02
C ALA A 8 5.96 -20.06 -5.28
N SER A 9 4.86 -19.56 -4.70
CA SER A 9 4.79 -18.33 -3.92
C SER A 9 5.57 -18.38 -2.62
N GLU A 10 5.55 -19.52 -1.93
CA GLU A 10 6.27 -19.73 -0.67
C GLU A 10 7.74 -20.13 -0.89
N GLY A 11 8.10 -20.53 -2.12
CA GLY A 11 9.47 -20.93 -2.47
C GLY A 11 9.81 -22.35 -2.03
N GLU A 12 8.80 -23.18 -1.77
CA GLU A 12 8.90 -24.56 -1.31
C GLU A 12 9.39 -25.48 -2.44
N THR A 13 10.69 -25.44 -2.73
CA THR A 13 11.27 -26.10 -3.92
C THR A 13 11.01 -27.60 -3.99
N GLU A 14 11.01 -28.28 -2.85
CA GLU A 14 10.74 -29.73 -2.81
C GLU A 14 9.26 -30.02 -3.06
N LEU A 15 8.36 -29.19 -2.53
CA LEU A 15 6.93 -29.31 -2.81
C LEU A 15 6.61 -29.03 -4.28
N ILE A 16 7.26 -28.02 -4.88
CA ILE A 16 7.15 -27.73 -6.32
C ILE A 16 7.53 -28.96 -7.14
N LYS A 17 8.70 -29.58 -6.86
CA LYS A 17 9.15 -30.80 -7.56
C LYS A 17 8.18 -31.95 -7.37
N CYS A 18 7.70 -32.18 -6.14
CA CYS A 18 6.73 -33.23 -5.85
C CYS A 18 5.43 -33.05 -6.63
N LEU A 19 4.92 -31.82 -6.72
CA LEU A 19 3.70 -31.50 -7.46
C LEU A 19 3.88 -31.67 -8.97
N LEU A 20 5.01 -31.22 -9.53
CA LEU A 20 5.34 -31.44 -10.94
C LEU A 20 5.45 -32.93 -11.27
N ASN A 21 6.14 -33.71 -10.43
CA ASN A 21 6.24 -35.17 -10.58
C ASN A 21 4.89 -35.88 -10.46
N ALA A 22 3.94 -35.32 -9.70
CA ALA A 22 2.58 -35.80 -9.60
C ALA A 22 1.69 -35.41 -10.81
N GLY A 23 2.24 -34.71 -11.81
CA GLY A 23 1.54 -34.29 -13.03
C GLY A 23 0.80 -32.95 -12.88
N ALA A 24 1.15 -32.11 -11.91
CA ALA A 24 0.60 -30.76 -11.84
C ALA A 24 1.03 -29.93 -13.05
N ASP A 25 0.07 -29.37 -13.78
CA ASP A 25 0.35 -28.54 -14.94
C ASP A 25 0.90 -27.15 -14.50
N PRO A 26 2.14 -26.81 -14.89
CA PRO A 26 2.79 -25.54 -14.52
C PRO A 26 2.22 -24.32 -15.25
N ASN A 27 1.31 -24.50 -16.21
CA ASN A 27 0.71 -23.41 -16.97
C ASN A 27 -0.65 -22.96 -16.42
N VAL A 28 -1.18 -23.65 -15.39
CA VAL A 28 -2.50 -23.31 -14.83
C VAL A 28 -2.42 -22.02 -14.03
N THR A 29 -3.09 -20.99 -14.53
CA THR A 29 -3.12 -19.66 -13.92
C THR A 29 -4.05 -19.58 -12.70
N ASN A 30 -3.75 -18.67 -11.78
CA ASN A 30 -4.67 -18.33 -10.69
C ASN A 30 -5.83 -17.42 -11.16
N THR A 31 -6.64 -16.91 -10.23
CA THR A 31 -7.80 -16.05 -10.51
C THR A 31 -7.44 -14.69 -11.13
N LEU A 32 -6.16 -14.31 -11.09
CA LEU A 32 -5.62 -13.08 -11.69
C LEU A 32 -4.96 -13.36 -13.05
N GLY A 33 -5.02 -14.59 -13.56
CA GLY A 33 -4.37 -14.96 -14.81
C GLY A 33 -2.85 -15.15 -14.68
N ILE A 34 -2.32 -15.23 -13.46
CA ILE A 34 -0.88 -15.34 -13.19
C ILE A 34 -0.49 -16.81 -13.12
N THR A 35 0.57 -17.19 -13.83
CA THR A 35 1.14 -18.54 -13.83
C THR A 35 1.95 -18.83 -12.55
N PRO A 36 2.14 -20.10 -12.17
CA PRO A 36 3.01 -20.49 -11.06
C PRO A 36 4.44 -19.91 -11.16
N VAL A 37 5.03 -19.86 -12.35
CA VAL A 37 6.39 -19.31 -12.53
C VAL A 37 6.44 -17.80 -12.31
N GLU A 38 5.41 -17.06 -12.74
CA GLU A 38 5.26 -15.63 -12.45
C GLU A 38 5.02 -15.38 -10.97
N GLN A 39 4.27 -16.27 -10.29
CA GLN A 39 4.04 -16.18 -8.85
C GLN A 39 5.34 -16.39 -8.06
N ALA A 40 6.19 -17.35 -8.44
CA ALA A 40 7.53 -17.48 -7.87
C ALA A 40 8.41 -16.24 -8.14
N ALA A 41 8.32 -15.65 -9.33
CA ALA A 41 9.07 -14.45 -9.68
C ALA A 41 8.61 -13.22 -8.87
N LEU A 42 7.30 -13.05 -8.68
CA LEU A 42 6.69 -11.98 -7.88
C LEU A 42 7.13 -12.05 -6.41
N SER A 43 7.18 -13.26 -5.85
CA SER A 43 7.63 -13.48 -4.48
C SER A 43 9.16 -13.45 -4.32
N GLY A 44 9.93 -13.21 -5.40
CA GLY A 44 11.39 -13.20 -5.37
C GLY A 44 12.03 -14.59 -5.23
N ASN A 45 11.25 -15.66 -5.39
CA ASN A 45 11.69 -17.05 -5.22
C ASN A 45 12.45 -17.55 -6.45
N ARG A 46 13.67 -17.05 -6.63
CA ARG A 46 14.53 -17.40 -7.77
C ARG A 46 14.70 -18.91 -7.94
N ARG A 47 14.81 -19.67 -6.84
CA ARG A 47 14.92 -21.14 -6.92
C ARG A 47 13.66 -21.80 -7.47
N GLY A 48 12.48 -21.35 -7.04
CA GLY A 48 11.21 -21.82 -7.58
C GLY A 48 11.06 -21.48 -9.07
N VAL A 49 11.46 -20.27 -9.47
CA VAL A 49 11.49 -19.86 -10.89
C VAL A 49 12.37 -20.78 -11.71
N LEU A 50 13.58 -21.10 -11.24
CA LEU A 50 14.50 -21.98 -11.98
C LEU A 50 13.97 -23.41 -12.17
N ILE A 51 13.13 -23.89 -11.25
CA ILE A 51 12.49 -25.22 -11.34
C ILE A 51 11.30 -25.17 -12.31
N LEU A 52 10.48 -24.12 -12.22
CA LEU A 52 9.23 -24.00 -12.98
C LEU A 52 9.44 -23.52 -14.42
N PHE A 53 10.42 -22.63 -14.65
CA PHE A 53 10.70 -22.03 -15.96
C PHE A 53 10.90 -23.05 -17.10
N PRO A 54 11.68 -24.13 -16.96
CA PRO A 54 11.84 -25.12 -18.03
C PRO A 54 10.55 -25.89 -18.33
N GLU A 55 9.68 -26.06 -17.34
CA GLU A 55 8.41 -26.79 -17.47
C GLU A 55 7.26 -25.90 -17.97
N THR A 56 7.43 -24.58 -17.94
CA THR A 56 6.37 -23.62 -18.29
C THR A 56 6.51 -23.17 -19.75
N SER A 57 5.39 -23.16 -20.46
CA SER A 57 5.34 -22.61 -21.81
C SER A 57 5.58 -21.09 -21.79
N PRO A 58 6.17 -20.52 -22.86
CA PRO A 58 6.43 -19.09 -22.92
C PRO A 58 5.18 -18.26 -22.67
N VAL A 59 5.21 -17.41 -21.64
CA VAL A 59 4.10 -16.52 -21.34
C VAL A 59 4.08 -15.39 -22.37
N PRO A 60 2.98 -15.18 -23.13
CA PRO A 60 2.93 -14.20 -24.23
C PRO A 60 3.19 -12.75 -23.81
N THR A 61 2.99 -12.41 -22.54
CA THR A 61 3.21 -11.08 -21.98
C THR A 61 4.69 -10.73 -21.82
N VAL A 62 5.57 -11.74 -21.77
CA VAL A 62 7.01 -11.57 -21.62
C VAL A 62 7.66 -11.53 -23.00
N SER A 63 8.08 -10.33 -23.42
CA SER A 63 8.70 -10.10 -24.75
C SER A 63 10.03 -10.84 -24.94
N GLU A 64 10.76 -11.08 -23.87
CA GLU A 64 12.02 -11.85 -23.86
C GLU A 64 11.85 -13.05 -22.93
N TRP A 65 11.47 -14.22 -23.46
CA TRP A 65 11.29 -15.43 -22.65
C TRP A 65 12.62 -15.97 -22.14
N SER A 66 13.07 -15.41 -21.02
CA SER A 66 14.23 -15.79 -20.25
C SER A 66 13.94 -15.54 -18.78
N VAL A 67 14.67 -16.20 -17.88
CA VAL A 67 14.54 -15.94 -16.44
C VAL A 67 14.72 -14.45 -16.13
N PHE A 68 15.68 -13.80 -16.79
CA PHE A 68 15.91 -12.37 -16.65
C PHE A 68 14.75 -11.51 -17.19
N GLY A 69 14.26 -11.83 -18.40
CA GLY A 69 13.13 -11.12 -19.02
C GLY A 69 11.83 -11.30 -18.24
N LEU A 70 11.61 -12.46 -17.63
CA LEU A 70 10.52 -12.73 -16.70
C LEU A 70 10.63 -11.83 -15.46
N PHE A 71 11.79 -11.77 -14.80
CA PHE A 71 11.99 -10.86 -13.66
C PHE A 71 11.81 -9.40 -14.07
N LYS A 72 12.32 -8.98 -15.23
CA LYS A 72 12.15 -7.62 -15.75
C LYS A 72 10.66 -7.30 -15.99
N HIS A 73 9.91 -8.23 -16.58
CA HIS A 73 8.48 -8.09 -16.82
C HIS A 73 7.72 -7.99 -15.50
N VAL A 74 7.97 -8.90 -14.56
CA VAL A 74 7.34 -8.95 -13.25
C VAL A 74 7.66 -7.72 -12.41
N CYS A 75 8.89 -7.20 -12.44
CA CYS A 75 9.22 -5.94 -11.78
C CYS A 75 8.50 -4.74 -12.42
N ALA A 76 8.30 -4.74 -13.74
CA ALA A 76 7.55 -3.70 -14.43
C ALA A 76 6.03 -3.79 -14.18
N ASP A 77 5.49 -4.99 -14.06
CA ASP A 77 4.06 -5.23 -13.84
C ASP A 77 3.67 -5.13 -12.35
N GLY A 78 4.55 -5.53 -11.43
CA GLY A 78 4.44 -5.20 -10.00
C GLY A 78 4.41 -3.69 -9.76
N ALA A 79 5.24 -2.93 -10.47
CA ALA A 79 5.19 -1.46 -10.45
C ALA A 79 3.89 -0.90 -11.04
N ARG A 80 3.27 -1.56 -12.03
CA ARG A 80 1.95 -1.18 -12.57
C ARG A 80 0.80 -1.52 -11.62
N GLU A 81 0.82 -2.69 -11.00
CA GLU A 81 -0.24 -3.15 -10.11
C GLU A 81 -0.18 -2.44 -8.76
N GLU A 82 1.02 -2.08 -8.30
CA GLU A 82 1.22 -1.19 -7.15
C GLU A 82 0.80 0.24 -7.48
N LYS A 83 1.09 0.74 -8.69
CA LYS A 83 0.57 2.05 -9.13
C LYS A 83 -0.95 2.03 -9.32
N LYS A 84 -1.53 0.90 -9.72
CA LYS A 84 -2.98 0.66 -9.77
C LYS A 84 -3.58 0.60 -8.37
N ARG A 85 -2.98 -0.11 -7.42
CA ARG A 85 -3.38 -0.14 -6.00
C ARG A 85 -3.30 1.23 -5.37
N LYS A 86 -2.18 1.94 -5.53
CA LYS A 86 -2.00 3.34 -5.13
C LYS A 86 -3.02 4.24 -5.81
N SER A 87 -3.34 4.02 -7.10
CA SER A 87 -4.40 4.76 -7.78
C SER A 87 -5.80 4.38 -7.29
N LEU A 88 -6.04 3.12 -6.91
CA LEU A 88 -7.32 2.60 -6.44
C LEU A 88 -7.58 3.04 -5.00
N GLU A 89 -6.54 3.17 -4.19
CA GLU A 89 -6.54 3.82 -2.87
C GLU A 89 -6.66 5.34 -2.98
N LEU A 90 -6.03 5.96 -3.99
CA LEU A 90 -6.24 7.36 -4.33
C LEU A 90 -7.66 7.63 -4.88
N PHE A 91 -8.31 6.60 -5.43
CA PHE A 91 -9.70 6.64 -5.93
C PHE A 91 -10.74 6.20 -4.91
N LEU A 92 -10.36 5.65 -3.76
CA LEU A 92 -11.29 5.47 -2.65
C LEU A 92 -11.49 6.84 -1.99
N PRO A 93 -12.69 7.43 -2.09
CA PRO A 93 -12.97 8.68 -1.41
C PRO A 93 -12.68 8.50 0.08
N GLN A 94 -11.98 9.46 0.68
CA GLN A 94 -11.69 9.50 2.11
C GLN A 94 -12.95 9.24 2.97
N SER A 95 -14.12 9.65 2.46
CA SER A 95 -15.45 9.40 3.03
C SER A 95 -15.90 7.93 3.05
N GLN A 96 -15.42 7.06 2.16
CA GLN A 96 -15.71 5.62 2.15
C GLN A 96 -14.89 4.88 3.21
N MET A 97 -13.61 5.26 3.41
CA MET A 97 -12.79 4.75 4.52
C MET A 97 -13.33 5.23 5.86
N GLU A 98 -13.63 6.53 6.01
CA GLU A 98 -14.22 7.09 7.25
C GLU A 98 -15.57 6.45 7.62
N ARG A 99 -16.40 6.09 6.63
CA ARG A 99 -17.67 5.36 6.87
C ARG A 99 -17.42 3.96 7.45
N ARG A 100 -16.44 3.23 6.91
CA ARG A 100 -16.05 1.89 7.41
C ARG A 100 -15.36 1.96 8.78
N SER A 101 -14.62 3.04 9.03
CA SER A 101 -13.86 3.25 10.27
C SER A 101 -14.59 4.07 11.33
N SER A 102 -15.89 4.36 11.17
CA SER A 102 -16.66 5.25 12.07
C SER A 102 -16.75 4.79 13.54
N THR A 103 -16.37 3.54 13.84
CA THR A 103 -16.26 3.02 15.20
C THR A 103 -14.80 2.95 15.65
N LYS A 104 -14.51 3.10 16.95
CA LYS A 104 -13.13 2.92 17.50
C LYS A 104 -12.47 1.62 17.03
N ARG A 105 -13.26 0.55 16.89
CA ARG A 105 -12.82 -0.76 16.38
C ARG A 105 -12.40 -0.71 14.90
N GLY A 106 -13.04 0.12 14.09
CA GLY A 106 -12.70 0.34 12.69
C GLY A 106 -11.41 1.14 12.51
N TYR A 107 -11.16 2.16 13.34
CA TYR A 107 -9.90 2.91 13.32
C TYR A 107 -8.70 2.04 13.69
N PHE A 108 -8.84 1.16 14.69
CA PHE A 108 -7.77 0.23 15.07
C PHE A 108 -7.36 -0.70 13.91
N GLY A 109 -8.34 -1.29 13.21
CA GLY A 109 -8.05 -2.12 12.04
C GLY A 109 -7.43 -1.34 10.88
N ALA A 110 -7.87 -0.10 10.65
CA ALA A 110 -7.28 0.77 9.65
C ALA A 110 -5.82 1.13 9.96
N ILE A 111 -5.51 1.41 11.24
CA ILE A 111 -4.14 1.68 11.70
C ILE A 111 -3.25 0.47 11.42
N GLN A 112 -3.66 -0.75 11.79
CA GLN A 112 -2.87 -1.95 11.52
C GLN A 112 -2.57 -2.12 10.04
N TRP A 113 -3.58 -1.92 9.19
CA TRP A 113 -3.42 -1.98 7.74
C TRP A 113 -2.44 -0.94 7.21
N TYR A 114 -2.54 0.31 7.68
CA TYR A 114 -1.59 1.36 7.30
C TYR A 114 -0.16 1.07 7.80
N THR A 115 0.01 0.47 8.98
CA THR A 115 1.32 0.09 9.50
C THR A 115 1.98 -0.97 8.62
N GLU A 116 1.22 -1.98 8.19
CA GLU A 116 1.69 -2.98 7.21
C GLU A 116 2.03 -2.32 5.86
N ALA A 117 1.20 -1.38 5.40
CA ALA A 117 1.44 -0.65 4.15
C ALA A 117 2.73 0.21 4.21
N ILE A 118 3.01 0.87 5.34
CA ILE A 118 4.26 1.63 5.57
C ILE A 118 5.46 0.69 5.59
N PHE A 119 5.34 -0.49 6.19
CA PHE A 119 6.41 -1.48 6.20
C PHE A 119 6.80 -1.93 4.78
N ILE A 120 5.80 -2.08 3.90
CA ILE A 120 6.01 -2.46 2.50
C ILE A 120 6.55 -1.29 1.67
N ASN A 121 6.00 -0.09 1.86
CA ASN A 121 6.46 1.12 1.17
C ASN A 121 6.52 2.33 2.12
N PRO A 122 7.71 2.62 2.71
CA PRO A 122 7.86 3.68 3.70
C PRO A 122 7.82 5.08 3.08
N THR A 123 7.78 5.20 1.75
CA THR A 123 7.80 6.50 1.05
C THR A 123 6.42 7.02 0.66
N ASP A 124 5.35 6.29 1.01
CA ASP A 124 3.98 6.71 0.70
C ASP A 124 3.42 7.71 1.71
N ALA A 125 3.52 9.00 1.40
CA ALA A 125 3.01 10.07 2.24
C ALA A 125 1.47 10.03 2.42
N ALA A 126 0.71 9.45 1.48
CA ALA A 126 -0.74 9.37 1.59
C ALA A 126 -1.16 8.39 2.70
N VAL A 127 -0.45 7.27 2.81
CA VAL A 127 -0.64 6.27 3.87
C VAL A 127 -0.39 6.87 5.24
N LEU A 128 0.74 7.56 5.42
CA LEU A 128 1.06 8.27 6.67
C LEU A 128 0.01 9.33 7.03
N SER A 129 -0.43 10.13 6.05
CA SER A 129 -1.51 11.11 6.27
C SER A 129 -2.82 10.45 6.73
N ASN A 130 -3.19 9.32 6.16
CA ASN A 130 -4.42 8.64 6.53
C ASN A 130 -4.31 7.92 7.89
N GLN A 131 -3.13 7.41 8.24
CA GLN A 131 -2.85 6.85 9.56
C GLN A 131 -2.87 7.92 10.66
N SER A 132 -2.27 9.09 10.40
CA SER A 132 -2.34 10.28 11.27
C SER A 132 -3.78 10.67 11.64
N LEU A 133 -4.68 10.64 10.65
CA LEU A 133 -6.11 10.90 10.90
C LEU A 133 -6.72 9.85 11.83
N CYS A 134 -6.42 8.57 11.60
CA CYS A 134 -6.94 7.48 12.41
C CYS A 134 -6.47 7.58 13.86
N TRP A 135 -5.19 7.90 14.08
CA TRP A 135 -4.65 8.19 15.41
C TRP A 135 -5.35 9.38 16.08
N SER A 136 -5.58 10.47 15.34
CA SER A 136 -6.32 11.63 15.85
C SER A 136 -7.74 11.25 16.29
N ARG A 137 -8.44 10.40 15.52
CA ARG A 137 -9.79 9.90 15.85
C ARG A 137 -9.79 8.92 17.03
N MET A 138 -8.65 8.29 17.30
CA MET A 138 -8.43 7.45 18.48
C MET A 138 -7.99 8.21 19.72
N ASN A 139 -7.84 9.54 19.64
CA ASN A 139 -7.33 10.41 20.71
C ASN A 139 -5.84 10.17 21.04
N GLU A 140 -5.08 9.66 20.08
CA GLU A 140 -3.63 9.46 20.16
C GLU A 140 -2.89 10.58 19.41
N GLY A 141 -2.80 11.74 20.04
CA GLY A 141 -2.31 12.96 19.39
C GLY A 141 -0.81 12.97 19.07
N GLU A 142 0.02 12.27 19.84
CA GLU A 142 1.47 12.21 19.61
C GLU A 142 1.81 11.42 18.35
N LEU A 143 1.27 10.20 18.25
CA LEU A 143 1.40 9.34 17.06
C LEU A 143 0.84 10.02 15.81
N ALA A 144 -0.30 10.70 15.95
CA ALA A 144 -0.87 11.46 14.84
C ALA A 144 0.07 12.58 14.34
N LEU A 145 0.80 13.23 15.25
CA LEU A 145 1.72 14.31 14.90
C LEU A 145 2.99 13.77 14.23
N GLU A 146 3.53 12.64 14.70
CA GLU A 146 4.67 11.97 14.09
C GLU A 146 4.39 11.61 12.63
N ASP A 147 3.25 10.97 12.37
CA ASP A 147 2.83 10.61 11.00
C ASP A 147 2.63 11.84 10.12
N ALA A 148 2.07 12.93 10.68
CA ALA A 148 1.93 14.18 9.95
C ALA A 148 3.30 14.78 9.57
N GLN A 149 4.26 14.78 10.50
CA GLN A 149 5.62 15.27 10.25
C GLN A 149 6.37 14.40 9.22
N ALA A 150 6.22 13.08 9.29
CA ALA A 150 6.76 12.17 8.29
C ALA A 150 6.15 12.44 6.89
N CYS A 151 4.84 12.70 6.82
CA CYS A 151 4.15 13.02 5.57
C CYS A 151 4.73 14.27 4.88
N ILE A 152 4.98 15.37 5.62
CA ILE A 152 5.53 16.61 5.01
C ILE A 152 7.00 16.46 4.61
N ALA A 153 7.77 15.63 5.33
CA ALA A 153 9.15 15.32 4.97
C ALA A 153 9.22 14.58 3.62
N LEU A 154 8.26 13.69 3.35
CA LEU A 154 8.17 12.94 2.09
C LEU A 154 7.55 13.74 0.95
N ARG A 155 6.53 14.56 1.23
CA ARG A 155 5.82 15.40 0.25
C ARG A 155 5.74 16.86 0.68
N PRO A 156 6.81 17.64 0.51
CA PRO A 156 6.82 19.09 0.80
C PRO A 156 5.82 19.89 -0.05
N ASP A 157 5.39 19.32 -1.18
CA ASP A 157 4.40 19.88 -2.12
C ASP A 157 2.94 19.70 -1.65
N TRP A 158 2.70 19.00 -0.54
CA TRP A 158 1.39 18.80 0.08
C TRP A 158 1.20 19.51 1.44
N PRO A 159 1.55 20.82 1.56
CA PRO A 159 1.52 21.51 2.84
C PRO A 159 0.12 21.56 3.44
N LYS A 160 -0.93 21.63 2.60
CA LYS A 160 -2.33 21.64 3.02
C LYS A 160 -2.72 20.41 3.84
N VAL A 161 -2.34 19.21 3.37
CA VAL A 161 -2.67 17.95 4.01
C VAL A 161 -1.93 17.86 5.34
N PHE A 162 -0.64 18.18 5.35
CA PHE A 162 0.16 18.28 6.56
C PHE A 162 -0.46 19.21 7.61
N TYR A 163 -0.75 20.46 7.26
CA TYR A 163 -1.26 21.45 8.19
C TYR A 163 -2.61 21.05 8.79
N TYR A 164 -3.48 20.42 8.02
CA TYR A 164 -4.74 19.88 8.52
C TYR A 164 -4.53 18.72 9.50
N ARG A 165 -3.64 17.76 9.16
CA ARG A 165 -3.32 16.61 10.03
C ARG A 165 -2.63 17.05 11.32
N ALA A 166 -1.62 17.91 11.21
CA ALA A 166 -0.91 18.48 12.34
C ALA A 166 -1.85 19.30 13.24
N GLY A 167 -2.70 20.16 12.67
CA GLY A 167 -3.71 20.90 13.44
C GLY A 167 -4.66 19.97 14.20
N SER A 168 -5.13 18.89 13.56
CA SER A 168 -5.98 17.87 14.21
C SER A 168 -5.25 17.17 15.36
N ALA A 169 -3.97 16.82 15.17
CA ALA A 169 -3.15 16.20 16.20
C ALA A 169 -2.93 17.15 17.40
N TRP A 170 -2.62 18.42 17.14
CA TRP A 170 -2.46 19.43 18.19
C TRP A 170 -3.75 19.70 18.97
N MET A 171 -4.93 19.60 18.32
CA MET A 171 -6.23 19.67 19.00
C MET A 171 -6.39 18.53 20.01
N VAL A 172 -6.05 17.30 19.63
CA VAL A 172 -6.08 16.13 20.52
C VAL A 172 -5.11 16.30 21.70
N LEU A 173 -3.96 16.93 21.46
CA LEU A 173 -2.97 17.24 22.48
C LEU A 173 -3.31 18.46 23.36
N ASN A 174 -4.49 19.08 23.17
CA ASN A 174 -4.91 20.32 23.85
C ASN A 174 -3.93 21.50 23.67
N LYS A 175 -3.13 21.51 22.60
CA LYS A 175 -2.17 22.57 22.25
C LYS A 175 -2.80 23.52 21.25
N PHE A 176 -3.83 24.24 21.71
CA PHE A 176 -4.74 25.02 20.86
C PHE A 176 -4.03 26.12 20.05
N GLU A 177 -3.01 26.78 20.61
CA GLU A 177 -2.22 27.79 19.90
C GLU A 177 -1.55 27.21 18.65
N LYS A 178 -0.87 26.06 18.80
CA LYS A 178 -0.20 25.36 17.69
C LYS A 178 -1.20 24.81 16.69
N ALA A 179 -2.36 24.36 17.15
CA ALA A 179 -3.44 23.91 16.28
C ALA A 179 -3.95 25.06 15.40
N ALA A 180 -4.20 26.23 16.01
CA ALA A 180 -4.66 27.42 15.30
C ALA A 180 -3.63 27.88 14.25
N ASP A 181 -2.34 27.92 14.61
CA ASP A 181 -1.27 28.24 13.67
C ASP A 181 -1.23 27.25 12.50
N ALA A 182 -1.27 25.94 12.79
CA ALA A 182 -1.27 24.91 11.76
C ALA A 182 -2.45 25.06 10.80
N PHE A 183 -3.68 25.20 11.32
CA PHE A 183 -4.86 25.41 10.47
C PHE A 183 -4.78 26.72 9.67
N TYR A 184 -4.23 27.79 10.26
CA TYR A 184 -4.06 29.07 9.57
C TYR A 184 -3.08 28.96 8.39
N HIS A 185 -1.95 28.28 8.59
CA HIS A 185 -1.02 27.97 7.52
C HIS A 185 -1.66 27.08 6.45
N GLY A 186 -2.43 26.07 6.84
CA GLY A 186 -3.19 25.22 5.92
C GLY A 186 -4.20 26.00 5.07
N TRP A 187 -4.93 26.94 5.69
CA TRP A 187 -5.87 27.83 5.02
C TRP A 187 -5.18 28.76 4.02
N LYS A 188 -4.02 29.32 4.40
CA LYS A 188 -3.24 30.23 3.55
C LYS A 188 -2.75 29.56 2.26
N MET A 189 -2.48 28.26 2.31
CA MET A 189 -2.02 27.48 1.14
C MET A 189 -3.13 27.20 0.11
N ASP A 190 -4.40 27.10 0.52
CA ASP A 190 -5.53 26.90 -0.40
C ASP A 190 -6.78 27.66 0.07
N ARG A 191 -6.86 28.93 -0.33
CA ARG A 191 -7.94 29.88 0.01
C ARG A 191 -9.34 29.45 -0.49
N LYS A 192 -9.47 28.39 -1.29
CA LYS A 192 -10.75 27.93 -1.87
C LYS A 192 -11.30 26.64 -1.24
N ASN A 193 -10.63 26.02 -0.26
CA ASN A 193 -11.09 24.74 0.30
C ASN A 193 -12.10 24.90 1.46
N LYS A 194 -13.32 24.41 1.24
CA LYS A 194 -14.46 24.43 2.19
C LYS A 194 -14.23 23.61 3.47
N GLU A 195 -13.33 22.61 3.47
CA GLU A 195 -13.05 21.81 4.67
C GLU A 195 -12.25 22.57 5.74
N ILE A 196 -11.35 23.47 5.33
CA ILE A 196 -10.55 24.26 6.29
C ILE A 196 -11.39 25.41 6.85
N GLU A 197 -12.25 26.02 6.04
CA GLU A 197 -13.22 27.01 6.49
C GLU A 197 -14.13 26.46 7.61
N ARG A 198 -14.51 25.18 7.55
CA ARG A 198 -15.30 24.51 8.59
C ARG A 198 -14.53 24.26 9.89
N ALA A 199 -13.21 24.21 9.87
CA ALA A 199 -12.39 24.02 11.08
C ALA A 199 -12.27 25.31 11.92
N PHE A 200 -12.62 26.47 11.36
CA PHE A 200 -12.60 27.78 12.03
C PHE A 200 -13.97 28.25 12.56
N ARG A 201 -15.04 27.47 12.34
CA ARG A 201 -16.38 27.72 12.89
C ARG A 201 -16.66 26.79 14.07
#